data_AF-A0AAD6N9F3-F1
#
_entry.id   AF-A0AAD6N9F3-F1
#
_cell.length_a   1.000
_cell.length_b   1.000
_cell.length_c   1.000
_cell.angle_alpha   90.00
_cell.angle_beta   90.00
_cell.angle_gamma   90.00
#
_symmetry.space_group_name_H-M   'P 1'
#
loop_
_entity.id
_entity.type
_entity.pdbx_description
1 polymer ?
#
loop_
_entity_poly.entity_id
_entity_poly.type
_entity_poly.pdbx_seq_one_letter_code
_entity_poly.pdbx_strand_id
1 'polypeptide(L)'
;MSAYITKRNLAAIVDSLDLYGIQQALLDQVFTSEDLVDFYTSRISQINDQLRAVTCTHPDTNAIAIQRNHERSNDQTLGPLHRILFVVKHTFITTEELDTTVGSHALVGVKYKTEPTVISKLNSAKQAL
;
A
#
# COMPACT_ATOMS: atom_id res chain seq x y z
N MET A 1 16.07 -0.73 21.00
CA MET A 1 15.54 -1.89 21.76
C MET A 1 14.12 -2.11 21.22
N SER A 2 14.01 -2.77 20.05
CA SER A 2 12.75 -2.88 19.31
C SER A 2 12.00 -4.13 19.77
N ALA A 3 10.84 -3.93 20.41
CA ALA A 3 10.01 -5.02 20.89
C ALA A 3 9.47 -5.80 19.68
N TYR A 4 9.82 -7.08 19.61
CA TYR A 4 9.34 -8.01 18.60
C TYR A 4 7.82 -8.15 18.69
N ILE A 5 7.07 -7.34 17.93
CA ILE A 5 5.66 -7.61 17.70
C ILE A 5 5.60 -8.91 16.90
N THR A 6 5.09 -9.96 17.53
CA THR A 6 4.84 -11.23 16.85
C THR A 6 3.71 -11.02 15.84
N LYS A 7 3.76 -11.64 14.65
CA LYS A 7 2.74 -11.50 13.58
C LYS A 7 1.28 -11.63 14.06
N ARG A 8 1.02 -12.44 15.09
CA ARG A 8 -0.30 -12.59 15.73
C ARG A 8 -0.80 -11.34 16.47
N ASN A 9 0.11 -10.57 17.05
CA ASN A 9 -0.20 -9.37 17.81
C ASN A 9 -0.46 -8.18 16.87
N LEU A 10 0.26 -8.12 15.75
CA LEU A 10 0.03 -7.10 14.71
C LEU A 10 -1.40 -7.13 14.14
N ALA A 11 -1.96 -8.33 13.90
CA ALA A 11 -3.32 -8.48 13.38
C ALA A 11 -4.37 -7.82 14.28
N ALA A 12 -4.32 -8.13 15.58
CA ALA A 12 -5.25 -7.58 16.56
C ALA A 12 -5.11 -6.06 16.70
N ILE A 13 -3.88 -5.55 16.59
CA ILE A 13 -3.59 -4.11 16.63
C ILE A 13 -4.19 -3.44 15.39
N VAL A 14 -3.80 -3.87 14.19
CA VAL A 14 -4.21 -3.24 12.93
C VAL A 14 -5.73 -3.30 12.73
N ASP A 15 -6.38 -4.42 13.05
CA ASP A 15 -7.83 -4.58 12.90
C ASP A 15 -8.65 -3.70 13.86
N SER A 16 -8.03 -3.19 14.93
CA SER A 16 -8.67 -2.32 15.93
C SER A 16 -8.47 -0.82 15.70
N LEU A 17 -7.58 -0.44 14.78
CA LEU A 17 -7.17 0.94 14.56
C LEU A 17 -7.84 1.53 13.32
N ASP A 18 -8.17 2.82 13.40
CA ASP A 18 -8.54 3.62 12.24
C ASP A 18 -7.28 4.20 11.55
N LEU A 19 -7.47 5.01 10.52
CA LEU A 19 -6.37 5.64 9.77
C LEU A 19 -5.43 6.45 10.68
N TYR A 20 -5.99 7.19 11.63
CA TYR A 20 -5.23 8.00 12.57
C TYR A 20 -4.46 7.14 13.56
N GLY A 21 -5.07 6.06 14.06
CA GLY A 21 -4.43 5.08 14.92
C GLY A 21 -3.26 4.39 14.22
N ILE A 22 -3.42 4.01 12.96
CA ILE A 22 -2.34 3.42 12.14
C ILE A 22 -1.21 4.44 11.95
N GLN A 23 -1.52 5.70 11.63
CA GLN A 23 -0.50 6.75 11.53
C GLN A 23 0.27 6.93 12.83
N GLN A 24 -0.43 7.01 13.97
CA GLN A 24 0.22 7.17 15.26
C GLN A 24 1.08 5.97 15.62
N ALA A 25 0.60 4.75 15.40
CA ALA A 25 1.41 3.55 15.62
C ALA A 25 2.68 3.52 14.74
N LEU A 26 2.61 4.04 13.51
CA LEU A 26 3.78 4.23 12.63
C LEU A 26 4.70 5.38 13.08
N LEU A 27 4.21 6.35 13.85
CA LEU A 27 5.00 7.44 14.45
C LEU A 27 5.70 6.96 15.72
N ASP A 28 4.97 6.24 16.57
CA ASP A 28 5.44 5.64 17.82
C ASP A 28 6.35 4.43 17.61
N GLN A 29 6.58 4.05 16.35
CA GLN A 29 7.41 2.89 15.94
C GLN A 29 6.92 1.57 16.55
N VAL A 30 5.61 1.46 16.78
CA VAL A 30 4.97 0.21 17.20
C VAL A 30 5.17 -0.83 16.10
N PHE A 31 4.96 -0.44 14.84
CA PHE A 31 5.29 -1.24 13.66
C PHE A 31 5.80 -0.34 12.53
N THR A 32 6.37 -0.96 11.49
CA THR A 32 6.90 -0.27 10.31
C THR A 32 5.96 -0.39 9.10
N SER A 33 6.18 0.44 8.07
CA SER A 33 5.48 0.27 6.79
C SER A 33 5.72 -1.09 6.14
N GLU A 34 6.91 -1.66 6.33
CA GLU A 34 7.27 -2.99 5.84
C GLU A 34 6.43 -4.06 6.54
N ASP A 35 6.29 -3.98 7.86
CA ASP A 35 5.42 -4.89 8.62
C ASP A 35 3.96 -4.82 8.14
N LEU A 36 3.49 -3.61 7.82
CA LEU A 36 2.13 -3.39 7.33
C LEU A 36 1.93 -3.96 5.92
N VAL A 37 2.89 -3.80 5.02
CA VAL A 37 2.84 -4.41 3.68
C VAL A 37 2.90 -5.94 3.77
N ASP A 38 3.82 -6.49 4.55
CA ASP A 38 3.96 -7.92 4.73
C ASP A 38 2.70 -8.53 5.35
N PHE A 39 2.08 -7.83 6.30
CA PHE A 39 0.82 -8.22 6.92
C PHE A 39 -0.32 -8.31 5.90
N TYR A 40 -0.57 -7.24 5.15
CA TYR A 40 -1.66 -7.22 4.18
C TYR A 40 -1.41 -8.15 2.99
N THR A 41 -0.16 -8.27 2.53
CA THR A 41 0.20 -9.19 1.44
C THR A 41 -0.01 -10.64 1.87
N SER A 42 0.42 -11.00 3.08
CA SER A 42 0.16 -12.31 3.67
C SER A 42 -1.35 -12.56 3.81
N ARG A 43 -2.12 -11.55 4.26
CA ARG A 43 -3.57 -11.66 4.39
C ARG A 43 -4.24 -11.90 3.04
N ILE A 44 -3.86 -11.15 2.00
CA ILE A 44 -4.33 -11.32 0.63
C ILE A 44 -4.01 -12.75 0.16
N SER A 45 -2.77 -13.22 0.32
CA SER A 45 -2.38 -14.57 -0.09
C SER A 45 -3.18 -15.69 0.59
N GLN A 46 -3.68 -15.47 1.81
CA GLN A 46 -4.44 -16.48 2.56
C GLN A 46 -5.91 -16.60 2.12
N ILE A 47 -6.53 -15.49 1.70
CA ILE A 47 -7.99 -15.43 1.50
C ILE A 47 -8.41 -15.14 0.06
N ASN A 48 -7.51 -14.56 -0.76
CA ASN A 48 -7.87 -14.04 -2.07
C ASN A 48 -8.15 -15.14 -3.10
N ASP A 49 -7.71 -16.38 -2.88
CA ASP A 49 -8.08 -17.51 -3.73
C ASP A 49 -9.59 -17.79 -3.70
N GLN A 50 -10.23 -17.52 -2.56
CA GLN A 50 -11.67 -17.67 -2.37
C GLN A 50 -12.43 -16.39 -2.71
N LEU A 51 -11.95 -15.24 -2.22
CA LEU A 51 -12.65 -13.96 -2.37
C LEU A 51 -12.46 -13.30 -3.74
N ARG A 52 -11.30 -13.52 -4.37
CA ARG A 52 -10.89 -12.89 -5.64
C ARG A 52 -11.10 -11.37 -5.65
N ALA A 53 -10.81 -10.72 -4.53
CA ALA A 53 -11.02 -9.29 -4.32
C ALA A 53 -9.89 -8.44 -4.91
N VAL A 54 -8.65 -8.95 -4.92
CA VAL A 54 -7.46 -8.26 -5.43
C VAL A 54 -7.01 -8.96 -6.71
N THR A 55 -7.08 -8.26 -7.84
CA THR A 55 -6.70 -8.81 -9.16
C THR A 55 -5.20 -8.77 -9.40
N CYS A 56 -4.53 -7.74 -8.88
CA CYS A 56 -3.11 -7.50 -9.09
C CYS A 56 -2.53 -6.74 -7.90
N THR A 57 -1.26 -7.00 -7.60
CA THR A 57 -0.47 -6.32 -6.56
C THR A 57 0.81 -5.77 -7.18
N HIS A 58 1.29 -4.61 -6.73
CA HIS A 58 2.51 -4.01 -7.24
C HIS A 58 3.73 -4.88 -6.85
N PRO A 59 4.61 -5.30 -7.79
CA PRO A 59 5.75 -6.16 -7.47
C PRO A 59 6.71 -5.50 -6.47
N ASP A 60 6.91 -4.18 -6.60
CA ASP A 60 7.82 -3.42 -5.73
C ASP A 60 7.19 -2.89 -4.44
N THR A 61 6.06 -3.44 -3.98
CA THR A 61 5.36 -2.90 -2.78
C THR A 61 6.30 -2.83 -1.56
N ASN A 62 7.16 -3.84 -1.37
CA ASN A 62 8.16 -3.85 -0.29
C ASN A 62 9.28 -2.83 -0.49
N ALA A 63 9.83 -2.71 -1.70
CA ALA A 63 10.87 -1.72 -2.00
C ALA A 63 10.36 -0.28 -1.80
N ILE A 64 9.11 -0.03 -2.22
CA ILE A 64 8.42 1.25 -2.00
C ILE A 64 8.28 1.51 -0.49
N ALA A 65 7.85 0.53 0.31
CA ALA A 65 7.70 0.69 1.76
C ALA A 65 9.02 1.02 2.47
N ILE A 66 10.11 0.32 2.12
CA ILE A 66 11.46 0.58 2.62
C ILE A 66 11.88 2.02 2.30
N GLN A 67 11.71 2.44 1.04
CA GLN A 67 12.07 3.78 0.61
C GLN A 67 11.30 4.86 1.37
N ARG A 68 10.00 4.66 1.62
CA ARG A 68 9.18 5.62 2.39
C ARG A 68 9.58 5.69 3.87
N ASN A 69 10.00 4.58 4.45
CA ASN A 69 10.56 4.56 5.80
C ASN A 69 11.87 5.38 5.86
N HIS A 70 12.74 5.23 4.85
CA HIS A 70 13.98 6.01 4.75
C HIS A 70 13.76 7.51 4.59
N GLU A 71 12.82 7.93 3.75
CA GLU A 71 12.48 9.35 3.56
C GLU A 71 12.07 10.02 4.88
N ARG A 72 11.32 9.31 5.74
CA ARG A 72 10.99 9.82 7.07
C ARG A 72 12.22 10.01 7.95
N SER A 73 13.16 9.07 7.93
CA SER A 73 14.40 9.22 8.70
C SER A 73 15.25 10.41 8.25
N ASN A 74 14.98 10.93 7.04
CA ASN A 74 15.59 12.13 6.48
C ASN A 74 14.68 13.38 6.58
N ASP A 75 13.66 13.36 7.46
CA ASP A 75 12.66 14.43 7.66
C ASP A 75 11.83 14.80 6.40
N GLN A 76 11.78 13.92 5.40
CA GLN A 76 10.99 14.10 4.17
C GLN A 76 9.59 13.48 4.32
N THR A 77 8.78 14.00 5.24
CA THR A 77 7.42 13.50 5.48
C THR A 77 6.39 14.19 4.56
N LEU A 78 5.59 13.41 3.84
CA LEU A 78 4.68 13.90 2.78
C LEU A 78 3.24 14.16 3.24
N GLY A 79 3.03 14.24 4.55
CA GLY A 79 1.72 14.47 5.16
C GLY A 79 1.01 13.18 5.58
N PRO A 80 -0.33 13.22 5.73
CA PRO A 80 -1.07 12.16 6.43
C PRO A 80 -1.05 10.81 5.69
N LEU A 81 -0.99 10.79 4.36
CA LEU A 81 -0.96 9.53 3.61
C LEU A 81 0.45 8.96 3.45
N HIS A 82 1.48 9.62 3.98
CA HIS A 82 2.83 9.08 3.98
C HIS A 82 2.84 7.74 4.69
N ARG A 83 3.42 6.70 4.06
CA ARG A 83 3.58 5.34 4.60
C ARG A 83 2.31 4.48 4.73
N ILE A 84 1.18 4.91 4.15
CA ILE A 84 -0.09 4.17 4.23
C ILE A 84 -0.33 3.37 2.95
N LEU A 85 -0.65 2.09 3.12
CA LEU A 85 -1.04 1.20 2.01
C LEU A 85 -2.52 1.43 1.64
N PHE A 86 -2.81 1.40 0.35
CA PHE A 86 -4.18 1.47 -0.15
C PHE A 86 -4.37 0.54 -1.35
N VAL A 87 -5.63 0.16 -1.60
CA VAL A 87 -6.03 -0.61 -2.79
C VAL A 87 -6.97 0.26 -3.61
N VAL A 88 -6.77 0.30 -4.92
CA VAL A 88 -7.64 1.01 -5.86
C VAL A 88 -8.43 0.01 -6.69
N LYS A 89 -9.67 0.38 -7.05
CA LYS A 89 -10.49 -0.43 -7.93
C LYS A 89 -9.79 -0.60 -9.29
N HIS A 90 -9.84 -1.81 -9.86
CA HIS A 90 -9.27 -2.18 -11.17
C HIS A 90 -10.02 -1.54 -12.38
N THR A 91 -10.54 -0.34 -12.18
CA THR A 91 -11.08 0.59 -13.19
C THR A 91 -10.24 1.87 -13.23
N PHE A 92 -9.52 2.17 -12.14
CA PHE A 92 -8.59 3.29 -12.10
C PHE A 92 -7.31 2.89 -12.81
N ILE A 93 -7.10 3.51 -13.96
CA ILE A 93 -5.93 3.32 -14.80
C ILE A 93 -4.69 3.80 -14.05
N THR A 94 -3.71 2.92 -13.90
CA THR A 94 -2.35 3.26 -13.50
C THR A 94 -1.44 3.21 -14.73
N THR A 95 -0.50 4.14 -14.84
CA THR A 95 0.49 4.13 -15.94
C THR A 95 1.73 3.29 -15.61
N GLU A 96 1.84 2.83 -14.36
CA GLU A 96 2.87 1.91 -13.87
C GLU A 96 2.74 0.50 -14.47
N GLU A 97 3.60 -0.44 -14.05
CA GLU A 97 3.74 -1.79 -14.61
C GLU A 97 2.50 -2.70 -14.45
N LEU A 98 1.45 -2.21 -13.79
CA LEU A 98 0.20 -2.95 -13.57
C LEU A 98 -0.79 -2.76 -14.71
N ASP A 99 -1.18 -3.87 -15.33
CA ASP A 99 -2.25 -3.87 -16.33
C ASP A 99 -3.59 -3.48 -15.69
N THR A 100 -4.32 -2.56 -16.32
CA THR A 100 -5.68 -2.19 -15.93
C THR A 100 -6.66 -2.67 -16.99
N THR A 101 -7.43 -3.70 -16.69
CA THR A 101 -8.34 -4.34 -17.65
C THR A 101 -9.75 -3.78 -17.64
N VAL A 102 -10.10 -2.94 -16.65
CA VAL A 102 -11.49 -2.45 -16.44
C VAL A 102 -12.51 -3.61 -16.36
N GLY A 103 -12.05 -4.80 -15.95
CA GLY A 103 -12.87 -6.02 -15.89
C GLY A 103 -13.12 -6.69 -17.24
N SER A 104 -12.44 -6.27 -18.31
CA SER A 104 -12.55 -6.83 -19.66
C SER A 104 -11.24 -7.47 -20.11
N HIS A 105 -11.29 -8.74 -20.51
CA HIS A 105 -10.12 -9.46 -21.02
C HIS A 105 -9.57 -8.84 -22.33
N ALA A 106 -10.39 -8.08 -23.06
CA ALA A 106 -9.96 -7.38 -24.27
C ALA A 106 -8.93 -6.27 -24.01
N LEU A 107 -8.79 -5.83 -22.75
CA LEU A 107 -7.89 -4.74 -22.36
C LEU A 107 -6.60 -5.22 -21.67
N VAL A 108 -6.34 -6.53 -21.67
CA VAL A 108 -5.07 -7.08 -21.18
C VAL A 108 -3.91 -6.58 -22.05
N GLY A 109 -2.83 -6.12 -21.43
CA GLY A 109 -1.65 -5.56 -22.11
C GLY A 109 -1.81 -4.15 -22.68
N VAL A 110 -2.97 -3.50 -22.51
CA VAL A 110 -3.17 -2.11 -22.96
C VAL A 110 -2.34 -1.16 -22.10
N LYS A 111 -1.53 -0.31 -22.75
CA LYS A 111 -0.79 0.77 -22.09
C LYS A 111 -1.52 2.09 -22.24
N TYR A 112 -1.87 2.69 -21.12
CA TYR A 112 -2.54 3.97 -21.07
C TYR A 112 -1.52 5.11 -20.99
N LYS A 113 -1.85 6.26 -21.59
CA LYS A 113 -0.96 7.43 -21.60
C LYS A 113 -1.15 8.35 -20.40
N THR A 114 -2.30 8.27 -19.73
CA THR A 114 -2.71 9.24 -18.71
C THR A 114 -3.41 8.54 -17.57
N GLU A 115 -3.06 8.95 -16.35
CA GLU A 115 -3.74 8.52 -15.14
C GLU A 115 -4.96 9.40 -14.85
N PRO A 116 -6.02 8.86 -14.22
CA PRO A 116 -7.09 9.66 -13.66
C PRO A 116 -6.55 10.59 -12.56
N THR A 117 -7.13 11.78 -12.45
CA THR A 117 -6.71 12.81 -11.48
C THR A 117 -6.61 12.30 -10.03
N VAL A 118 -7.46 11.35 -9.64
CA VAL A 118 -7.41 10.75 -8.30
C VAL A 118 -6.13 9.94 -8.07
N ILE A 119 -5.71 9.15 -9.07
CA ILE A 119 -4.48 8.35 -8.98
C ILE A 119 -3.26 9.27 -8.96
N SER A 120 -3.22 10.28 -9.82
CA SER A 120 -2.13 11.26 -9.80
C SER A 120 -2.03 11.99 -8.46
N LYS A 121 -3.16 12.39 -7.85
CA LYS A 121 -3.17 13.01 -6.52
C LYS A 121 -2.72 12.05 -5.42
N LEU A 122 -3.15 10.78 -5.47
CA LEU A 122 -2.69 9.76 -4.52
C LEU A 122 -1.19 9.50 -4.66
N ASN A 123 -0.68 9.47 -5.89
CA ASN A 123 0.74 9.32 -6.19
C ASN A 123 1.54 10.52 -5.68
N SER A 124 1.08 11.75 -5.88
CA SER A 124 1.73 12.93 -5.31
C SER A 124 1.64 13.01 -3.78
N ALA A 125 0.57 12.47 -3.18
CA ALA A 125 0.46 12.41 -1.72
C ALA A 125 1.35 11.31 -1.11
N LYS A 126 1.76 10.31 -1.90
CA LYS A 126 2.60 9.18 -1.48
C LYS A 126 4.09 9.34 -1.87
N GLN A 127 4.43 10.21 -2.82
CA GLN A 127 5.79 10.42 -3.34
C GLN A 127 6.25 11.87 -3.15
N ALA A 128 7.50 12.05 -2.69
CA ALA A 128 8.16 13.34 -2.67
C ALA A 128 8.57 13.68 -4.11
N LEU A 129 8.37 14.94 -4.51
CA LEU A 129 8.87 15.48 -5.78
C LEU A 129 10.40 15.37 -5.87
#